data_AF-A0A956G7R3-F1
#
_entry.id   AF-A0A956G7R3-F1
#
_cell.length_a   1.000
_cell.length_b   1.000
_cell.length_c   1.000
_cell.angle_alpha   90.00
_cell.angle_beta   90.00
_cell.angle_gamma   90.00
#
_symmetry.space_group_name_H-M   'P 1'
#
loop_
_entity.id
_entity.type
_entity.pdbx_description
1 polymer ?
#
loop_
_entity_poly.entity_id
_entity_poly.type
_entity_poly.pdbx_seq_one_letter_code
_entity_poly.pdbx_strand_id
1 'polypeptide(L)' 'MLMAKAPFKRVYSCTIKKRFKTKNAAKNHAAKYETPTWPYRCEFCGGWHLTKKKPERPKK' A
#
# COMPACT_ATOMS: atom_id res chain seq x y z
N MET A 1 -3.47 -21.87 19.05
CA MET A 1 -2.53 -20.76 18.80
C MET A 1 -3.24 -19.68 17.97
N LEU A 2 -4.05 -18.83 18.61
CA LEU A 2 -4.77 -17.74 17.93
C LEU A 2 -3.93 -16.46 18.06
N MET A 3 -3.09 -16.18 17.05
CA MET A 3 -2.45 -14.88 16.91
C MET A 3 -3.52 -13.87 16.46
N ALA A 4 -4.32 -13.40 17.42
CA ALA A 4 -5.19 -12.24 17.22
C ALA A 4 -4.30 -11.04 16.90
N LYS A 5 -4.11 -10.77 15.59
CA LYS A 5 -3.55 -9.52 15.09
C LYS A 5 -4.34 -8.39 15.75
N ALA A 6 -3.69 -7.67 16.67
CA ALA A 6 -4.24 -6.55 17.40
C ALA A 6 -5.11 -5.66 16.49
N PRO A 7 -6.19 -5.04 17.00
CA PRO A 7 -6.99 -4.10 16.22
C PRO A 7 -6.05 -3.00 15.74
N PHE A 8 -5.68 -3.11 14.47
CA PHE A 8 -4.71 -2.28 13.82
C PHE A 8 -5.22 -0.85 13.91
N LYS A 9 -4.68 -0.06 14.84
CA LYS A 9 -4.94 1.38 14.94
C LYS A 9 -4.71 1.91 13.54
N ARG A 10 -5.81 2.28 12.87
CA ARG A 10 -5.82 2.60 11.45
C ARG A 10 -4.97 3.86 11.32
N VAL A 11 -3.70 3.69 10.95
CA VAL A 11 -2.75 4.80 10.89
C VAL A 11 -3.38 5.87 10.00
N TYR A 12 -3.43 7.12 10.46
CA TYR A 12 -4.10 8.23 9.77
C TYR A 12 -3.63 8.39 8.30
N SER A 13 -2.36 8.06 8.04
CA SER A 13 -1.80 8.00 6.69
C SER A 13 -2.46 6.95 5.77
N CYS A 14 -2.92 5.84 6.33
CA CYS A 14 -3.63 4.77 5.63
C CYS A 14 -5.11 5.09 5.39
N THR A 15 -5.73 5.96 6.19
CA THR A 15 -7.09 6.46 5.95
C THR A 15 -7.13 7.50 4.84
N ILE A 16 -6.10 8.35 4.75
CA ILE A 16 -6.02 9.38 3.70
C ILE A 16 -5.67 8.76 2.35
N LYS A 17 -4.77 7.77 2.32
CA LYS A 17 -4.32 7.15 1.08
C LYS A 17 -5.33 6.12 0.58
N LYS A 18 -5.63 6.16 -0.72
CA LYS A 18 -6.44 5.12 -1.37
C LYS A 18 -5.80 3.76 -1.18
N ARG A 19 -6.60 2.79 -0.72
CA ARG A 19 -6.19 1.42 -0.44
C ARG A 19 -6.73 0.47 -1.49
N PHE A 20 -5.87 -0.36 -2.04
CA PHE A 20 -6.22 -1.42 -2.97
C PHE A 20 -6.10 -2.78 -2.27
N LYS A 21 -7.02 -3.69 -2.62
CA LYS A 21 -6.98 -5.08 -2.15
C LYS A 21 -5.85 -5.87 -2.82
N THR A 22 -5.53 -5.56 -4.08
CA THR A 22 -4.55 -6.30 -4.90
C THR A 22 -3.49 -5.38 -5.48
N LYS A 23 -2.32 -5.97 -5.79
CA LYS A 23 -1.22 -5.28 -6.48
C LYS A 23 -1.64 -4.76 -7.85
N ASN A 24 -2.38 -5.57 -8.62
CA ASN A 24 -2.83 -5.23 -9.96
C ASN A 24 -3.77 -4.02 -9.94
N ALA A 25 -4.70 -3.95 -8.97
CA ALA A 25 -5.57 -2.78 -8.84
C ALA A 25 -4.78 -1.51 -8.56
N ALA A 26 -3.74 -1.59 -7.70
CA ALA A 26 -2.83 -0.46 -7.48
C ALA A 26 -2.02 -0.11 -8.74
N LYS A 27 -1.49 -1.10 -9.48
CA LYS A 27 -0.73 -0.87 -10.72
C LYS A 27 -1.58 -0.23 -11.81
N ASN A 28 -2.81 -0.71 -12.01
CA ASN A 28 -3.74 -0.12 -12.98
C ASN A 28 -4.14 1.30 -12.57
N HIS A 29 -4.28 1.56 -11.27
CA HIS A 29 -4.52 2.91 -10.77
C HIS A 29 -3.30 3.82 -10.95
N ALA A 30 -2.08 3.29 -10.77
CA ALA A 30 -0.84 4.02 -11.00
C ALA A 30 -0.70 4.47 -12.46
N ALA A 31 -1.11 3.63 -13.41
CA ALA A 31 -1.09 3.91 -14.84
C ALA A 31 -2.05 5.02 -15.28
N LYS A 32 -3.02 5.41 -14.43
CA LYS A 32 -3.92 6.55 -14.68
C LYS A 32 -3.29 7.90 -14.33
N TYR A 33 -2.18 7.91 -13.61
CA TYR A 33 -1.48 9.14 -13.28
C TYR A 33 -0.42 9.41 -14.33
N GLU A 34 -0.37 10.66 -14.78
CA GLU A 34 0.72 11.16 -15.64
C GLU A 34 2.07 11.13 -14.89
N THR A 35 2.05 11.39 -13.58
CA THR A 35 3.24 11.26 -12.75
C THR A 35 3.55 9.80 -12.43
N PRO A 36 4.83 9.36 -12.51
CA PRO A 36 5.23 7.99 -12.21
C PRO A 36 4.97 7.67 -10.73
N THR A 37 3.94 6.87 -10.49
CA THR A 37 3.60 6.34 -9.16
C THR A 37 3.82 4.84 -9.12
N TRP A 38 4.18 4.34 -7.94
CA TRP A 38 4.57 2.95 -7.74
C TRP A 38 3.68 2.31 -6.69
N PRO A 39 3.18 1.09 -6.94
CA PRO A 39 2.44 0.34 -5.95
C PRO A 39 3.39 -0.19 -4.87
N TYR A 40 3.08 0.07 -3.61
CA TYR A 40 3.78 -0.50 -2.46
C TYR A 40 2.78 -1.14 -1.49
N ARG A 41 3.21 -2.20 -0.80
CA ARG A 41 2.42 -2.83 0.26
C ARG A 41 2.78 -2.17 1.58
N CYS A 42 1.81 -1.58 2.26
CA CYS A 42 2.02 -1.03 3.59
C CYS A 42 2.09 -2.18 4.59
N GLU A 43 3.17 -2.27 5.37
CA GLU A 43 3.37 -3.32 6.37
C GLU A 43 2.47 -3.13 7.59
N PHE A 44 2.14 -1.87 7.91
CA PHE A 44 1.20 -1.55 8.96
C PHE A 44 -0.19 -2.09 8.59
N CYS A 45 -0.83 -1.55 7.54
CA CYS A 45 -2.23 -1.86 7.27
C CYS A 45 -2.42 -3.14 6.42
N GLY A 46 -1.34 -3.65 5.82
CA GLY A 46 -1.35 -4.79 4.89
C GLY A 46 -1.93 -4.48 3.50
N GLY A 47 -2.35 -3.23 3.26
CA GLY A 47 -2.98 -2.77 2.02
C GLY A 47 -1.99 -2.30 0.97
N TRP A 48 -2.43 -2.33 -0.29
CA TRP A 48 -1.67 -1.75 -1.39
C TRP A 48 -1.98 -0.27 -1.52
N HIS A 49 -0.94 0.55 -1.64
CA HIS A 49 -1.02 1.99 -1.76
C HIS A 49 -0.10 2.47 -2.89
N LEU A 50 -0.29 3.70 -3.34
CA LEU A 50 0.61 4.35 -4.28
C LEU A 50 1.60 5.27 -3.56
N THR A 51 2.84 5.26 -4.05
CA THR A 51 3.90 6.18 -3.64
C THR A 51 4.51 6.84 -4.88
N LYS A 52 4.90 8.11 -4.77
CA LYS A 52 5.65 8.82 -5.81
C LYS A 52 7.13 8.40 -5.81
N LYS A 53 7.68 8.07 -4.63
CA LYS A 53 9.02 7.50 -4.53
C LYS A 53 8.99 6.07 -5.04
N LYS A 54 9.94 5.71 -5.90
CA LYS A 54 10.18 4.33 -6.30
C LYS A 54 10.44 3.52 -5.03
N PRO A 55 9.57 2.58 -4.64
CA PRO A 55 9.84 1.73 -3.49
C PRO A 55 11.05 0.90 -3.90
N GLU A 56 12.15 1.10 -3.18
CA GLU A 56 13.29 0.20 -3.30
C GLU A 56 12.77 -1.20 -3.03
N ARG A 57 13.11 -2.14 -3.91
CA ARG A 57 12.81 -3.56 -3.65
C ARG A 57 13.37 -3.84 -2.26
N PRO A 58 12.58 -4.36 -1.31
CA PRO A 58 13.16 -4.88 -0.07
C PRO A 58 14.28 -5.84 -0.51
N LYS A 59 15.53 -5.54 -0.15
CA LYS A 59 16.63 -6.48 -0.32
C LYS A 59 16.24 -7.69 0.52
N LYS A 60 15.95 -8.80 -0.15
CA LYS A 60 15.58 -10.07 0.47
C LYS A 60 16.80 -10.65 1.18
#